data_AF-A0A6C0KBX9-F1
#
_entry.id   AF-A0A6C0KBX9-F1
#
_cell.length_a   1.000
_cell.length_b   1.000
_cell.length_c   1.000
_cell.angle_alpha   90.00
_cell.angle_beta   90.00
_cell.angle_gamma   90.00
#
_symmetry.space_group_name_H-M   'P 1'
#
loop_
_entity.id
_entity.type
_entity.pdbx_description
1 polymer ?
#
loop_
_entity_poly.entity_id
_entity_poly.type
_entity_poly.pdbx_seq_one_letter_code
_entity_poly.pdbx_strand_id
1 'polypeptide(L)'
;MSEQIWFKDPAVLFSPATWSQFVPTKTMTTAQALNSVVRFSTYFSIILFLATGVSAYLLAVPVVMATSVGLFTLFPDGKVLESFISKAIRKTKEETMPSAENPFMNPLLTEIGDNPNRSDAAPITRSDVKVAVASAFQKTSDMYMDTTDVFDQAQAMRTFYTLQGATIPNDQDGFLQWLAKGLDEPDYSSAPLARHAKLLSEGYVEAKGSMKNLKTTTSVPAGTEPTSFTPAKSTKLASK
;
A
#
# COMPACT_ATOMS: atom_id res chain seq x y z
N MET A 1 -32.42 -2.49 -2.72
CA MET A 1 -32.81 -3.28 -3.92
C MET A 1 -31.88 -2.90 -5.05
N SER A 2 -31.38 -3.84 -5.84
CA SER A 2 -30.54 -3.54 -7.00
C SER A 2 -31.39 -2.89 -8.09
N GLU A 3 -31.09 -1.64 -8.42
CA GLU A 3 -31.77 -0.93 -9.51
C GLU A 3 -31.32 -1.49 -10.87
N GLN A 4 -32.27 -1.69 -11.78
CA GLN A 4 -31.95 -2.08 -13.15
C GLN A 4 -31.44 -0.87 -13.94
N ILE A 5 -30.64 -1.11 -14.97
CA ILE A 5 -30.11 -0.04 -15.81
C ILE A 5 -31.19 0.56 -16.70
N TRP A 6 -31.11 1.88 -16.92
CA TRP A 6 -32.15 2.68 -17.58
C TRP A 6 -32.52 2.21 -19.00
N PHE A 7 -31.59 1.62 -19.76
CA PHE A 7 -31.91 1.15 -21.12
C PHE A 7 -32.67 -0.18 -21.14
N LYS A 8 -32.72 -0.91 -20.01
CA LYS A 8 -33.61 -2.08 -19.83
C LYS A 8 -34.97 -1.65 -19.31
N ASP A 9 -34.99 -0.68 -18.40
CA ASP A 9 -36.21 -0.08 -17.86
C ASP A 9 -36.08 1.45 -17.80
N PRO A 10 -36.59 2.17 -18.82
CA PRO A 10 -36.50 3.63 -18.88
C PRO A 10 -37.29 4.35 -17.78
N ALA A 11 -38.30 3.70 -17.20
CA ALA A 11 -39.14 4.31 -16.16
C ALA A 11 -38.33 4.61 -14.89
N VAL A 12 -37.22 3.88 -14.70
CA VAL A 12 -36.28 4.06 -13.59
C VAL A 12 -35.75 5.49 -13.52
N LEU A 13 -35.57 6.19 -14.65
CA LEU A 13 -35.05 7.56 -14.65
C LEU A 13 -35.98 8.57 -13.96
N PHE A 14 -37.29 8.30 -13.94
CA PHE A 14 -38.32 9.21 -13.45
C PHE A 14 -39.11 8.67 -12.26
N SER A 15 -38.61 7.61 -11.60
CA SER A 15 -39.34 6.99 -10.51
C SER A 15 -39.35 7.89 -9.25
N PRO A 16 -40.48 7.98 -8.50
CA PRO A 16 -40.57 8.79 -7.28
C PRO A 16 -39.62 8.36 -6.15
N ALA A 17 -39.07 7.15 -6.22
CA ALA A 17 -38.12 6.66 -5.24
C ALA A 17 -36.67 7.08 -5.56
N THR A 18 -36.36 7.35 -6.83
CA THR A 18 -34.97 7.52 -7.31
C THR A 18 -34.69 8.89 -7.93
N TRP A 19 -35.70 9.74 -8.11
CA TRP A 19 -35.55 11.08 -8.70
C TRP A 19 -34.56 11.98 -7.93
N SER A 20 -34.47 11.84 -6.60
CA SER A 20 -33.51 12.59 -5.78
C SER A 20 -32.07 12.04 -5.84
N GLN A 21 -31.88 10.84 -6.40
CA GLN A 21 -30.59 10.17 -6.53
C GLN A 21 -29.95 10.44 -7.90
N PHE A 22 -29.61 11.70 -8.15
CA PHE A 22 -28.97 12.14 -9.41
C PHE A 22 -27.45 12.31 -9.29
N VAL A 23 -26.86 12.33 -8.09
CA VAL A 23 -25.40 12.41 -7.92
C VAL A 23 -24.83 11.01 -7.62
N PRO A 24 -23.85 10.50 -8.39
CA PRO A 24 -23.22 9.22 -8.12
C PRO A 24 -22.39 9.27 -6.83
N THR A 25 -22.59 8.31 -5.93
CA THR A 25 -21.81 8.16 -4.68
C THR A 25 -21.02 6.86 -4.68
N LYS A 26 -20.00 6.77 -3.81
CA LYS A 26 -19.13 5.58 -3.68
C LYS A 26 -19.88 4.30 -3.25
N THR A 27 -21.08 4.43 -2.70
CA THR A 27 -21.88 3.32 -2.20
C THR A 27 -22.85 2.75 -3.25
N MET A 28 -22.99 3.39 -4.41
CA MET A 28 -23.87 2.96 -5.49
C MET A 28 -23.24 1.84 -6.33
N THR A 29 -24.08 0.94 -6.85
CA THR A 29 -23.64 -0.01 -7.88
C THR A 29 -23.36 0.70 -9.20
N THR A 30 -22.64 0.06 -10.12
CA THR A 30 -22.34 0.64 -11.45
C THR A 30 -23.61 1.05 -12.20
N ALA A 31 -24.64 0.21 -12.19
CA ALA A 31 -25.94 0.50 -12.82
C ALA A 31 -26.62 1.72 -12.19
N GLN A 32 -26.61 1.83 -10.85
CA GLN A 32 -27.17 2.98 -10.13
C GLN A 32 -26.40 4.26 -10.45
N ALA A 33 -25.06 4.21 -10.43
CA ALA A 33 -24.22 5.36 -10.74
C ALA A 33 -24.45 5.86 -12.18
N LEU A 34 -24.55 4.96 -13.16
CA LEU A 34 -24.87 5.28 -14.56
C LEU A 34 -26.26 5.92 -14.68
N ASN A 35 -27.28 5.37 -14.00
CA ASN A 35 -28.62 5.95 -13.98
C ASN A 35 -28.62 7.35 -13.35
N SER A 36 -27.90 7.55 -12.25
CA SER A 36 -27.74 8.86 -11.60
C SER A 36 -27.11 9.89 -12.54
N VAL A 37 -26.05 9.52 -13.27
CA VAL A 37 -25.39 10.41 -14.26
C VAL A 37 -26.36 10.84 -15.37
N VAL A 38 -27.17 9.91 -15.89
CA VAL A 38 -28.18 10.24 -16.90
C VAL A 38 -29.24 11.19 -16.33
N ARG A 39 -29.73 10.95 -15.09
CA ARG A 39 -30.67 11.85 -14.41
C ARG A 39 -30.09 13.25 -14.19
N PHE A 40 -28.84 13.35 -13.74
CA PHE A 40 -28.19 14.64 -13.56
C PHE A 40 -28.09 15.41 -14.87
N SER A 41 -27.66 14.73 -15.94
CA SER A 41 -27.56 15.35 -17.26
C SER A 41 -28.92 15.82 -17.78
N THR A 42 -30.00 15.06 -17.60
CA THR A 42 -31.35 15.47 -18.03
C THR A 42 -31.85 16.67 -17.24
N TYR A 43 -31.73 16.66 -15.91
CA TYR A 43 -32.17 17.79 -15.08
C TYR A 43 -31.37 19.05 -15.38
N PHE A 44 -30.04 18.94 -15.47
CA PHE A 44 -29.17 20.08 -15.73
C PHE A 44 -29.39 20.65 -17.13
N SER A 45 -29.61 19.79 -18.14
CA SER A 45 -29.93 20.20 -19.50
C SER A 45 -31.24 21.00 -19.58
N ILE A 46 -32.30 20.54 -18.90
CA ILE A 46 -33.60 21.24 -18.86
C ILE A 46 -33.46 22.58 -18.15
N ILE A 47 -32.77 22.63 -17.01
CA ILE A 47 -32.55 23.86 -16.25
C ILE A 47 -31.78 24.88 -17.10
N LEU A 48 -30.72 24.47 -17.79
CA LEU A 48 -29.95 25.35 -18.68
C LEU A 48 -30.77 25.84 -19.87
N PHE A 49 -31.59 24.98 -20.47
CA PHE A 49 -32.50 25.35 -21.55
C PHE A 49 -33.50 26.43 -21.10
N LEU A 50 -34.12 26.26 -19.93
CA LEU A 50 -35.06 27.24 -19.39
C LEU A 50 -34.39 28.56 -18.99
N ALA A 51 -33.16 28.52 -18.50
CA ALA A 51 -32.43 29.71 -18.08
C ALA A 51 -31.91 30.57 -19.25
N THR A 52 -31.52 29.93 -20.36
CA THR A 52 -30.83 30.60 -21.48
C THR A 52 -31.66 30.69 -22.76
N GLY A 53 -32.70 29.85 -22.91
CA GLY A 53 -33.49 29.71 -24.14
C GLY A 53 -32.78 28.98 -25.29
N VAL A 54 -31.56 28.47 -25.08
CA VAL A 54 -30.76 27.83 -26.13
C VAL A 54 -31.08 26.34 -26.22
N SER A 55 -31.75 25.91 -27.30
CA SER A 55 -32.14 24.51 -27.51
C SER A 55 -30.97 23.53 -27.62
N ALA A 56 -29.76 24.00 -27.93
CA ALA A 56 -28.57 23.17 -28.02
C ALA A 56 -28.26 22.42 -26.71
N TYR A 57 -28.64 22.95 -25.55
CA TYR A 57 -28.44 22.26 -24.27
C TYR A 57 -29.19 20.93 -24.19
N LEU A 58 -30.32 20.78 -24.90
CA LEU A 58 -31.09 19.52 -24.95
C LEU A 58 -30.34 18.40 -25.69
N LEU A 59 -29.35 18.71 -26.53
CA LEU A 59 -28.51 17.71 -27.20
C LEU A 59 -27.61 16.95 -26.22
N ALA A 60 -27.36 17.48 -25.02
CA ALA A 60 -26.59 16.78 -24.00
C ALA A 60 -27.26 15.45 -23.57
N VAL A 61 -28.59 15.39 -23.58
CA VAL A 61 -29.35 14.21 -23.14
C VAL A 61 -29.08 12.98 -24.02
N PRO A 62 -29.33 12.99 -25.35
CA PRO A 62 -29.07 11.83 -26.19
C PRO A 62 -27.59 11.47 -26.26
N VAL A 63 -26.69 12.47 -26.19
CA VAL A 63 -25.24 12.22 -26.15
C VAL A 63 -24.89 11.42 -24.91
N VAL A 64 -25.24 11.90 -23.71
CA VAL A 64 -24.93 11.20 -22.44
C VAL A 64 -25.59 9.83 -22.38
N MET A 65 -26.82 9.68 -22.89
CA MET A 65 -27.47 8.37 -23.01
C MET A 65 -26.64 7.43 -23.88
N ALA A 66 -26.22 7.83 -25.07
CA ALA A 66 -25.37 7.00 -25.95
C ALA A 66 -24.04 6.65 -25.29
N THR A 67 -23.36 7.62 -24.65
CA THR A 67 -22.10 7.38 -23.95
C THR A 67 -22.28 6.38 -22.79
N SER A 68 -23.40 6.47 -22.06
CA SER A 68 -23.70 5.57 -20.95
C SER A 68 -23.98 4.13 -21.42
N VAL A 69 -24.63 3.94 -22.57
CA VAL A 69 -24.78 2.62 -23.21
C VAL A 69 -23.41 2.07 -23.60
N GLY A 70 -22.59 2.88 -24.29
CA GLY A 70 -21.24 2.47 -24.71
C GLY A 70 -20.34 2.10 -23.54
N LEU A 71 -20.41 2.84 -22.43
CA LEU A 71 -19.63 2.53 -21.24
C LEU A 71 -20.06 1.22 -20.59
N PHE A 72 -21.37 0.95 -20.54
CA PHE A 72 -21.89 -0.29 -19.97
C PHE A 72 -21.59 -1.52 -20.85
N THR A 73 -21.58 -1.37 -22.18
CA THR A 73 -21.23 -2.48 -23.09
C THR A 73 -19.74 -2.80 -23.07
N LEU A 74 -18.88 -1.79 -22.90
CA LEU A 74 -17.42 -1.97 -22.78
C LEU A 74 -17.00 -2.50 -21.40
N PHE A 75 -17.71 -2.10 -20.34
CA PHE A 75 -17.38 -2.44 -18.95
C PHE A 75 -18.60 -2.98 -18.18
N PRO A 76 -19.13 -4.16 -18.56
CA PRO A 76 -20.36 -4.72 -17.98
C PRO A 76 -20.22 -5.04 -16.48
N ASP A 77 -19.02 -5.42 -16.05
CA ASP A 77 -18.66 -5.60 -14.65
C ASP A 77 -17.62 -4.53 -14.28
N GLY A 78 -17.96 -3.58 -13.40
CA GLY A 78 -17.01 -2.58 -12.85
C GLY A 78 -15.81 -3.15 -12.07
N LYS A 79 -15.62 -4.48 -12.11
CA LYS A 79 -14.54 -5.26 -11.50
C LYS A 79 -13.14 -4.83 -11.92
N VAL A 80 -12.99 -4.10 -13.03
CA VAL A 80 -11.66 -3.60 -13.44
C VAL A 80 -11.10 -2.67 -12.36
N LEU A 81 -11.91 -1.79 -11.76
CA LEU A 81 -11.46 -0.88 -10.71
C LEU A 81 -11.14 -1.63 -9.41
N GLU A 82 -11.95 -2.60 -9.02
CA GLU A 82 -11.69 -3.45 -7.85
C GLU A 82 -10.45 -4.34 -8.03
N SER A 83 -10.19 -4.82 -9.25
CA SER A 83 -8.96 -5.54 -9.57
C SER A 83 -7.74 -4.63 -9.50
N PHE A 84 -7.85 -3.36 -9.92
CA PHE A 84 -6.75 -2.39 -9.79
C PHE A 84 -6.52 -2.00 -8.32
N ILE A 85 -7.58 -1.75 -7.57
CA ILE A 85 -7.52 -1.43 -6.14
C ILE A 85 -6.97 -2.61 -5.36
N SER A 86 -7.48 -3.83 -5.56
CA SER A 86 -6.97 -5.03 -4.88
C SER A 86 -5.53 -5.35 -5.25
N LYS A 87 -5.11 -5.13 -6.50
CA LYS A 87 -3.71 -5.29 -6.93
C LYS A 87 -2.80 -4.20 -6.37
N ALA A 88 -3.30 -2.97 -6.20
CA ALA A 88 -2.58 -1.90 -5.52
C ALA A 88 -2.46 -2.17 -4.01
N ILE A 89 -3.53 -2.62 -3.36
CA ILE A 89 -3.53 -3.01 -1.93
C ILE A 89 -2.60 -4.19 -1.69
N ARG A 90 -2.61 -5.21 -2.55
CA ARG A 90 -1.66 -6.35 -2.48
C ARG A 90 -0.19 -5.96 -2.68
N LYS A 91 0.07 -4.78 -3.25
CA LYS A 91 1.43 -4.27 -3.44
C LYS A 91 1.93 -3.48 -2.21
N THR A 92 1.06 -3.13 -1.27
CA THR A 92 1.48 -2.62 0.03
C THR A 92 2.10 -3.79 0.78
N LYS A 93 3.44 -3.84 0.77
CA LYS A 93 4.22 -4.81 1.54
C LYS A 93 3.77 -4.72 3.01
N GLU A 94 3.66 -5.85 3.70
CA GLU A 94 3.52 -5.81 5.16
C GLU A 94 4.75 -5.08 5.71
N GLU A 95 4.50 -3.94 6.36
CA GLU A 95 5.50 -3.01 6.86
C GLU A 95 5.20 -2.73 8.33
N THR A 96 6.25 -2.70 9.14
CA THR A 96 6.18 -2.30 10.54
C THR A 96 6.02 -0.78 10.62
N MET A 97 4.95 -0.32 11.24
CA MET A 97 4.69 1.11 11.49
C MET A 97 5.29 1.58 12.82
N PRO A 98 5.55 2.89 13.00
CA PRO A 98 6.03 3.44 14.27
C PRO A 98 5.07 3.20 15.43
N SER A 99 5.60 2.78 16.58
CA SER A 99 4.84 2.65 17.84
C SER A 99 5.42 3.54 18.93
N ALA A 100 4.71 3.74 20.04
CA ALA A 100 5.20 4.56 21.15
C ALA A 100 6.45 3.93 21.81
N GLU A 101 6.54 2.61 21.81
CA GLU A 101 7.66 1.83 22.33
C GLU A 101 8.86 1.84 21.36
N ASN A 102 8.60 1.93 20.06
CA ASN A 102 9.60 1.93 19.00
C ASN A 102 9.28 2.98 17.91
N PRO A 103 9.51 4.27 18.19
CA PRO A 103 9.14 5.35 17.27
C PRO A 103 9.93 5.31 15.95
N PHE A 104 11.12 4.68 15.93
CA PHE A 104 11.97 4.57 14.74
C PHE A 104 11.88 3.20 14.06
N MET A 105 11.02 2.29 14.54
CA MET A 105 10.80 0.95 13.97
C MET A 105 12.09 0.10 13.88
N ASN A 106 13.10 0.41 14.69
CA ASN A 106 14.37 -0.31 14.68
C ASN A 106 14.21 -1.71 15.29
N PRO A 107 14.87 -2.75 14.77
CA PRO A 107 14.81 -4.09 15.36
C PRO A 107 15.34 -4.03 16.80
N LEU A 108 14.50 -4.43 17.75
CA LEU A 108 14.84 -4.46 19.17
C LEU A 108 15.49 -5.79 19.54
N LEU A 109 16.31 -5.80 20.60
CA LEU A 109 16.94 -7.04 21.08
C LEU A 109 15.90 -8.07 21.57
N THR A 110 14.81 -7.61 22.17
CA THR A 110 13.70 -8.47 22.64
C THR A 110 12.92 -9.09 21.48
N GLU A 111 12.76 -8.37 20.37
CA GLU A 111 12.05 -8.84 19.18
C GLU A 111 12.75 -10.03 18.50
N ILE A 112 14.05 -10.25 18.73
CA ILE A 112 14.77 -11.42 18.21
C ILE A 112 14.14 -12.73 18.73
N GLY A 113 13.68 -12.74 19.98
CA GLY A 113 12.99 -13.88 20.57
C GLY A 113 11.48 -13.83 20.34
N ASP A 114 10.87 -12.66 20.58
CA ASP A 114 9.41 -12.52 20.63
C ASP A 114 8.75 -12.41 19.25
N ASN A 115 9.45 -11.81 18.27
CA ASN A 115 8.94 -11.62 16.90
C ASN A 115 10.04 -11.80 15.84
N PRO A 116 10.54 -13.04 15.65
CA PRO A 116 11.61 -13.31 14.71
C PRO A 116 11.21 -13.10 13.23
N ASN A 117 9.91 -13.14 12.90
CA ASN A 117 9.42 -12.96 11.52
C ASN A 117 8.86 -11.54 11.29
N ARG A 118 9.40 -10.53 11.98
CA ARG A 118 8.91 -9.14 11.81
C ARG A 118 9.04 -8.66 10.37
N SER A 119 8.04 -7.91 9.93
CA SER A 119 8.06 -7.19 8.67
C SER A 119 9.14 -6.10 8.63
N ASP A 120 9.51 -5.74 7.41
CA ASP A 120 10.42 -4.64 7.13
C ASP A 120 9.87 -3.31 7.65
N ALA A 121 10.72 -2.33 7.95
CA ALA A 121 10.24 -1.03 8.43
C ALA A 121 9.57 -0.24 7.30
N ALA A 122 8.53 0.52 7.65
CA ALA A 122 7.92 1.43 6.69
C ALA A 122 8.94 2.50 6.25
N PRO A 123 8.99 2.85 4.95
CA PRO A 123 9.97 3.79 4.44
C PRO A 123 9.76 5.17 5.03
N ILE A 124 10.78 5.71 5.69
CA ILE A 124 10.74 7.04 6.32
C ILE A 124 10.58 8.19 5.32
N THR A 125 10.74 7.93 4.02
CA THR A 125 10.49 8.93 2.97
C THR A 125 8.99 9.23 2.82
N ARG A 126 8.11 8.31 3.23
CA ARG A 126 6.65 8.45 3.16
C ARG A 126 6.14 9.47 4.20
N SER A 127 5.26 10.38 3.79
CA SER A 127 4.82 11.51 4.64
C SER A 127 4.01 11.07 5.86
N ASP A 128 3.17 10.06 5.71
CA ASP A 128 2.40 9.44 6.79
C ASP A 128 3.32 8.81 7.85
N VAL A 129 4.38 8.11 7.43
CA VAL A 129 5.36 7.52 8.35
C VAL A 129 6.10 8.60 9.11
N LYS A 130 6.53 9.69 8.47
CA LYS A 130 7.18 10.83 9.16
C LYS A 130 6.31 11.42 10.26
N VAL A 131 5.02 11.62 9.97
CA VAL A 131 4.06 12.13 10.95
C VAL A 131 3.87 11.12 12.08
N ALA A 132 3.76 9.83 11.76
CA ALA A 132 3.65 8.77 12.74
C ALA A 132 4.89 8.71 13.67
N VAL A 133 6.11 8.74 13.12
CA VAL A 133 7.36 8.80 13.89
C VAL A 133 7.38 10.00 14.83
N ALA A 134 7.04 11.20 14.33
CA ALA A 134 6.99 12.40 15.16
C ALA A 134 5.97 12.25 16.30
N SER A 135 4.77 11.75 16.00
CA SER A 135 3.72 11.54 17.00
C SER A 135 4.05 10.45 18.02
N ALA A 136 4.78 9.41 17.61
CA ALA A 136 5.20 8.31 18.45
C ALA A 136 6.34 8.75 19.37
N PHE A 137 7.32 9.51 18.85
CA PHE A 137 8.45 10.03 19.61
C PHE A 137 8.02 10.95 20.76
N GLN A 138 6.98 11.76 20.55
CA GLN A 138 6.38 12.58 21.61
C GLN A 138 5.77 11.74 22.74
N LYS A 139 5.37 10.48 22.47
CA LYS A 139 4.72 9.59 23.43
C LYS A 139 5.69 8.65 24.15
N THR A 140 6.89 8.43 23.60
CA THR A 140 7.87 7.46 24.12
C THR A 140 8.42 7.86 25.48
N SER A 141 8.56 9.15 25.74
CA SER A 141 9.11 9.69 26.99
C SER A 141 8.32 10.92 27.40
N ASP A 142 8.27 11.20 28.71
CA ASP A 142 7.69 12.42 29.30
C ASP A 142 8.53 13.67 28.93
N MET A 143 8.67 13.91 27.63
CA MET A 143 9.37 15.05 27.07
C MET A 143 8.41 16.22 26.99
N TYR A 144 8.71 17.25 27.78
CA TYR A 144 8.02 18.52 27.71
C TYR A 144 8.74 19.41 26.69
N MET A 145 8.09 19.63 25.54
CA MET A 145 8.57 20.51 24.48
C MET A 145 8.08 21.94 24.72
N ASP A 146 8.88 22.94 24.35
CA ASP A 146 8.43 24.33 24.40
C ASP A 146 7.39 24.60 23.31
N THR A 147 6.17 24.99 23.69
CA THR A 147 5.09 25.32 22.75
C THR A 147 5.42 26.49 21.82
N THR A 148 6.41 27.32 22.19
CA THR A 148 6.84 28.48 21.39
C THR A 148 7.87 28.13 20.33
N ASP A 149 8.59 27.00 20.45
CA ASP A 149 9.60 26.55 19.50
C ASP A 149 9.07 25.41 18.62
N VAL A 150 8.83 25.73 17.34
CA VAL A 150 8.34 24.78 16.34
C VAL A 150 9.40 23.72 15.98
N PHE A 151 10.68 23.96 16.28
CA PHE A 151 11.80 23.10 15.89
C PHE A 151 12.37 22.26 17.05
N ASP A 152 11.90 22.45 18.28
CA ASP A 152 12.40 21.77 19.48
C ASP A 152 12.38 20.24 19.31
N GLN A 153 11.24 19.72 18.83
CA GLN A 153 11.09 18.30 18.53
C GLN A 153 12.09 17.80 17.47
N ALA A 154 12.35 18.59 16.43
CA ALA A 154 13.28 18.19 15.38
C ALA A 154 14.74 18.17 15.90
N GLN A 155 15.09 19.07 16.81
CA GLN A 155 16.40 19.05 17.48
C GLN A 155 16.55 17.83 18.38
N ALA A 156 15.51 17.50 19.15
CA ALA A 156 15.50 16.30 20.00
C ALA A 156 15.62 15.00 19.18
N MET A 157 15.00 14.95 18.00
CA MET A 157 15.06 13.78 17.11
C MET A 157 16.40 13.64 16.38
N ARG A 158 17.28 14.65 16.38
CA ARG A 158 18.52 14.65 15.56
C ARG A 158 19.47 13.47 15.85
N THR A 159 19.50 13.01 17.10
CA THR A 159 20.37 11.90 17.52
C THR A 159 19.78 10.53 17.20
N PHE A 160 18.49 10.46 16.86
CA PHE A 160 17.78 9.22 16.61
C PHE A 160 17.50 9.04 15.13
N TYR A 161 17.73 7.84 14.63
CA TYR A 161 17.57 7.52 13.22
C TYR A 161 17.08 6.09 13.05
N THR A 162 16.44 5.82 11.92
CA THR A 162 16.04 4.49 11.49
C THR A 162 17.23 3.74 10.91
N LEU A 163 17.36 2.45 11.21
CA LEU A 163 18.37 1.59 10.59
C LEU A 163 18.01 1.29 9.13
N GLN A 164 19.03 0.98 8.32
CA GLN A 164 18.84 0.62 6.90
C GLN A 164 18.25 -0.78 6.72
N GLY A 165 18.47 -1.66 7.70
CA GLY A 165 17.91 -3.00 7.74
C GLY A 165 17.07 -3.15 9.00
N ALA A 166 15.79 -3.49 8.83
CA ALA A 166 14.85 -3.61 9.92
C ALA A 166 14.20 -5.01 10.00
N THR A 167 14.68 -5.98 9.24
CA THR A 167 14.24 -7.38 9.33
C THR A 167 15.16 -8.18 10.26
N ILE A 168 14.66 -9.29 10.80
CA ILE A 168 15.43 -10.22 11.62
C ILE A 168 15.37 -11.59 10.93
N PRO A 169 16.48 -12.18 10.46
CA PRO A 169 17.77 -11.55 10.20
C PRO A 169 17.68 -10.46 9.10
N ASN A 170 18.76 -9.69 8.92
CA ASN A 170 18.82 -8.66 7.88
C ASN A 170 18.72 -9.28 6.46
N ASP A 171 18.16 -8.54 5.50
CA ASP A 171 17.93 -8.98 4.11
C ASP A 171 19.24 -9.06 3.29
N GLN A 172 20.05 -10.09 3.57
CA GLN A 172 21.28 -10.38 2.84
C GLN A 172 21.00 -10.74 1.37
N ASP A 173 19.89 -11.42 1.09
CA ASP A 173 19.56 -11.88 -0.25
C ASP A 173 19.20 -10.73 -1.17
N GLY A 174 18.37 -9.80 -0.70
CA GLY A 174 18.06 -8.57 -1.42
C GLY A 174 19.32 -7.78 -1.74
N PHE A 175 20.27 -7.72 -0.80
CA PHE A 175 21.56 -7.08 -1.04
C PHE A 175 22.41 -7.81 -2.09
N LEU A 176 22.50 -9.14 -2.03
CA LEU A 176 23.22 -9.94 -3.03
C LEU A 176 22.58 -9.83 -4.42
N GLN A 177 21.25 -9.87 -4.50
CA GLN A 177 20.51 -9.65 -5.75
C GLN A 177 20.73 -8.25 -6.29
N TRP A 178 20.80 -7.24 -5.43
CA TRP A 178 21.12 -5.87 -5.81
C TRP A 178 22.54 -5.74 -6.37
N LEU A 179 23.53 -6.36 -5.71
CA LEU A 179 24.91 -6.42 -6.21
C LEU A 179 25.02 -7.18 -7.54
N ALA A 180 24.22 -8.24 -7.68
CA ALA A 180 24.22 -9.08 -8.88
C ALA A 180 23.35 -8.53 -10.01
N LYS A 181 22.67 -7.39 -9.79
CA LYS A 181 21.82 -6.77 -10.80
C LYS A 181 22.66 -6.41 -12.02
N GLY A 182 22.30 -6.96 -13.18
CA GLY A 182 23.03 -6.76 -14.43
C GLY A 182 24.20 -7.72 -14.68
N LEU A 183 24.54 -8.63 -13.75
CA LEU A 183 25.57 -9.66 -14.00
C LEU A 183 25.13 -10.70 -15.04
N ASP A 184 23.86 -11.11 -14.96
CA ASP A 184 23.26 -12.08 -15.89
C ASP A 184 22.40 -11.40 -16.98
N GLU A 185 22.33 -10.06 -17.00
CA GLU A 185 21.67 -9.35 -18.11
C GLU A 185 22.62 -9.35 -19.32
N PRO A 186 22.13 -9.75 -20.51
CA PRO A 186 22.93 -9.64 -21.72
C PRO A 186 23.22 -8.17 -22.01
N ASP A 187 24.49 -7.83 -22.02
CA ASP A 187 24.95 -6.50 -22.41
C ASP A 187 24.79 -6.34 -23.94
N TYR A 188 23.93 -5.42 -24.35
CA TYR A 188 23.74 -5.04 -25.75
C TYR A 188 24.55 -3.79 -26.13
N SER A 189 25.32 -3.23 -25.20
CA SER A 189 26.14 -2.06 -25.47
C SER A 189 27.42 -2.46 -26.21
N SER A 190 27.91 -1.58 -27.07
CA SER A 190 29.20 -1.74 -27.77
C SER A 190 30.42 -1.51 -26.85
N ALA A 191 30.19 -1.30 -25.55
CA ALA A 191 31.23 -1.05 -24.57
C ALA A 191 31.96 -2.37 -24.22
N PRO A 192 33.25 -2.32 -23.87
CA PRO A 192 33.93 -3.52 -23.36
C PRO A 192 33.21 -4.03 -22.12
N LEU A 193 32.91 -5.34 -22.13
CA LEU A 193 32.17 -6.04 -21.09
C LEU A 193 32.71 -5.71 -19.70
N ALA A 194 31.83 -5.32 -18.78
CA ALA A 194 32.17 -5.25 -17.36
C ALA A 194 32.66 -6.63 -16.87
N ARG A 195 33.49 -6.67 -15.83
CA ARG A 195 33.95 -7.95 -15.25
C ARG A 195 32.73 -8.83 -14.95
N HIS A 196 32.71 -10.04 -15.53
CA HIS A 196 31.64 -11.05 -15.41
C HIS A 196 30.36 -10.85 -16.25
N ALA A 197 30.26 -9.84 -17.11
CA ALA A 197 29.14 -9.72 -18.05
C ALA A 197 29.20 -10.85 -19.09
N LYS A 198 28.12 -11.63 -19.21
CA LYS A 198 28.01 -12.72 -20.20
C LYS A 198 27.43 -12.17 -21.50
N LEU A 199 28.16 -12.38 -22.60
CA LEU A 199 27.63 -12.18 -23.95
C LEU A 199 26.72 -13.37 -24.26
N LEU A 200 25.45 -13.13 -24.63
CA LEU A 200 24.55 -14.20 -25.08
C LEU A 200 25.13 -14.81 -26.36
N SER A 201 25.83 -15.93 -26.23
CA SER A 201 26.13 -16.80 -27.36
C SER A 201 24.83 -17.47 -27.79
N GLU A 202 24.55 -17.49 -29.08
CA GLU A 202 23.36 -18.10 -29.67
C GLU A 202 23.19 -19.59 -29.33
N GLY A 203 24.26 -20.24 -28.80
CA GLY A 203 24.25 -21.61 -28.29
C GLY A 203 24.19 -21.76 -26.76
N TYR A 204 24.04 -20.68 -25.99
CA TYR A 204 24.01 -20.76 -24.53
C TYR A 204 22.64 -21.25 -24.04
N VAL A 205 22.54 -22.55 -23.78
CA VAL A 205 21.44 -23.16 -23.03
C VAL A 205 21.85 -23.18 -21.55
N GLU A 206 21.06 -22.55 -20.69
CA GLU A 206 21.26 -22.66 -19.24
C GLU A 206 21.32 -24.14 -18.85
N ALA A 207 22.41 -24.56 -18.21
CA ALA A 207 22.58 -25.95 -17.80
C ALA A 207 21.44 -26.37 -16.87
N LYS A 208 20.76 -27.47 -17.21
CA LYS A 208 19.66 -28.03 -16.41
C LYS A 208 20.17 -28.37 -15.00
N GLY A 209 19.83 -27.55 -14.01
CA GLY A 209 20.31 -27.65 -12.63
C GLY A 209 21.09 -26.43 -12.12
N SER A 210 21.42 -25.46 -12.97
CA SER A 210 21.91 -24.15 -12.54
C SER A 210 20.81 -23.44 -11.75
N MET A 211 21.11 -23.00 -10.53
CA MET A 211 20.17 -22.21 -9.75
C MET A 211 20.17 -20.78 -10.30
N LYS A 212 19.02 -20.35 -10.85
CA LYS A 212 18.84 -18.97 -11.34
C LYS A 212 18.96 -17.92 -10.24
N ASN A 213 18.76 -18.34 -8.99
CA ASN A 213 18.77 -17.48 -7.81
C ASN A 213 19.73 -18.05 -6.77
N LEU A 214 20.43 -17.17 -6.08
CA LEU A 214 21.24 -17.50 -4.91
C LEU A 214 20.33 -18.05 -3.81
N LYS A 215 20.70 -19.19 -3.21
CA LYS A 215 19.99 -19.73 -2.05
C LYS A 215 20.43 -18.98 -0.80
N THR A 216 19.44 -18.54 -0.02
CA THR A 216 19.60 -17.89 1.29
C THR A 216 20.37 -18.78 2.26
N THR A 217 21.37 -18.24 2.94
CA THR A 217 22.16 -18.95 3.97
C THR A 217 21.92 -18.45 5.39
N THR A 218 21.09 -17.42 5.58
CA THR A 218 20.82 -16.83 6.90
C THR A 218 19.72 -17.60 7.62
N SER A 219 20.10 -18.46 8.56
CA SER A 219 19.17 -19.04 9.53
C SER A 219 18.67 -17.98 10.49
N VAL A 220 17.38 -18.02 10.83
CA VAL A 220 16.80 -17.17 11.89
C VAL A 220 17.53 -17.46 13.21
N PRO A 221 18.09 -16.44 13.89
CA PRO A 221 18.75 -16.64 15.16
C PRO A 221 17.73 -17.09 16.21
N ALA A 222 17.96 -18.24 16.85
CA ALA A 222 17.24 -18.61 18.07
C ALA A 222 17.83 -17.77 19.21
N GLY A 223 17.06 -16.83 19.75
CA GLY A 223 17.47 -16.04 20.90
C GLY A 223 17.96 -16.92 22.06
N THR A 224 18.90 -16.40 22.86
CA THR A 224 19.38 -17.10 24.05
C THR A 224 18.71 -16.52 25.29
N GLU A 225 18.00 -17.34 26.06
CA GLU A 225 17.48 -16.90 27.34
C GLU A 225 18.63 -16.57 28.31
N PRO A 226 18.54 -15.49 29.10
CA PRO A 226 19.51 -15.24 30.15
C PRO A 226 19.47 -16.43 31.11
N THR A 227 20.64 -17.00 31.44
CA THR A 227 20.76 -18.00 32.49
C THR A 227 20.20 -17.41 33.77
N SER A 228 18.99 -17.82 34.14
CA SER A 228 18.39 -17.43 35.41
C SER A 228 19.34 -17.85 36.53
N PHE A 229 19.60 -16.95 37.48
CA PHE A 229 20.17 -17.35 38.76
C PHE A 229 19.17 -18.32 39.39
N THR A 230 19.45 -19.62 39.35
CA THR A 230 18.68 -20.60 40.12
C THR A 230 18.69 -20.14 41.59
N PRO A 231 17.56 -19.72 42.17
CA PRO A 231 17.54 -19.34 43.57
C PRO A 231 17.91 -20.57 44.39
N ALA A 232 18.84 -20.42 45.33
CA ALA A 232 19.25 -21.50 46.22
C ALA A 232 17.99 -22.07 46.92
N LYS A 233 17.85 -23.40 46.90
CA LYS A 233 16.76 -24.11 47.60
C LYS A 233 16.67 -23.61 49.03
N SER A 234 15.57 -22.92 49.35
CA SER A 234 15.20 -22.61 50.73
C SER A 234 15.05 -23.93 51.51
N THR A 235 16.03 -24.24 52.35
CA THR A 235 15.87 -25.26 53.40
C THR A 235 14.87 -24.72 54.40
N LYS A 236 13.63 -25.23 54.37
CA LYS A 236 12.69 -25.07 55.47
C LYS A 236 13.37 -25.53 56.77
N LEU A 237 13.63 -24.60 57.69
CA LEU A 237 13.93 -24.96 59.07
C LEU A 237 12.72 -25.70 59.63
N ALA A 238 12.92 -26.96 60.02
CA ALA A 238 11.94 -27.71 60.80
C ALA A 238 11.85 -27.05 62.19
N SER A 239 10.66 -26.54 62.53
CA SER A 239 10.36 -26.14 63.91
C SER A 239 10.37 -27.39 64.79
N LYS A 240 11.19 -27.38 65.83
CA LYS A 240 11.06 -28.27 66.99
C LYS A 240 10.08 -27.66 67.99
#